data_AF-A0A966LEB8-F1
#
_entry.id   AF-A0A966LEB8-F1
#
_cell.length_a   1.000
_cell.length_b   1.000
_cell.length_c   1.000
_cell.angle_alpha   90.00
_cell.angle_beta   90.00
_cell.angle_gamma   90.00
#
_symmetry.space_group_name_H-M   'P 1'
#
loop_
_entity.id
_entity.type
_entity.pdbx_description
1 polymer ?
#
loop_
_entity_poly.entity_id
_entity_poly.type
_entity_poly.pdbx_seq_one_letter_code
_entity_poly.pdbx_strand_id
1 'polypeptide(L)'
;MPINKRHTALSLLFVAGLTAACNPAADGIDPQGKTFDDVAADEVVTLSGTEPFWNLVIEDAQGVWTTPETPSATPFAVTRFAGNNGLGFSGALEGQDFTATLTPGECSDGMSDRRFPYVATIALGDKTLEGCGYTSRQPFTGPDAP
;
A
#
# COMPACT_ATOMS: atom_id res chain seq x y z
N MET A 1 -54.66 6.78 -55.46
CA MET A 1 -55.27 5.63 -54.76
C MET A 1 -54.59 4.34 -55.27
N PRO A 2 -54.37 3.32 -54.44
CA PRO A 2 -53.01 3.00 -53.99
C PRO A 2 -52.50 1.58 -54.37
N ILE A 3 -51.22 1.33 -54.06
CA ILE A 3 -50.62 0.07 -53.57
C ILE A 3 -50.64 -1.18 -54.49
N ASN A 4 -49.46 -1.69 -54.86
CA ASN A 4 -48.96 -2.96 -54.30
C ASN A 4 -47.47 -3.21 -54.60
N LYS A 5 -46.61 -2.95 -53.61
CA LYS A 5 -45.22 -3.46 -53.58
C LYS A 5 -45.22 -4.83 -52.91
N ARG A 6 -44.76 -5.86 -53.61
CA ARG A 6 -44.44 -7.17 -53.02
C ARG A 6 -43.00 -7.11 -52.53
N HIS A 7 -42.81 -7.00 -51.22
CA HIS A 7 -41.50 -7.10 -50.58
C HIS A 7 -41.26 -8.53 -50.13
N THR A 8 -40.26 -9.16 -50.74
CA THR A 8 -39.68 -10.44 -50.34
C THR A 8 -39.11 -10.30 -48.93
N ALA A 9 -39.65 -11.05 -47.97
CA ALA A 9 -39.16 -11.07 -46.60
C ALA A 9 -37.80 -11.81 -46.56
N LEU A 10 -36.74 -11.07 -46.26
CA LEU A 10 -35.42 -11.63 -45.95
C LEU A 10 -35.27 -11.63 -44.43
N SER A 11 -35.38 -12.82 -43.85
CA SER A 11 -35.17 -13.08 -42.43
C SER A 11 -33.74 -12.71 -42.02
N LEU A 12 -33.59 -11.72 -41.14
CA LEU A 12 -32.34 -11.44 -40.44
C LEU A 12 -32.44 -12.02 -39.03
N LEU A 13 -31.71 -13.11 -38.79
CA LEU A 13 -31.41 -13.60 -37.45
C LEU A 13 -30.59 -12.53 -36.71
N PHE A 14 -31.16 -11.94 -35.66
CA PHE A 14 -30.44 -11.13 -34.69
C PHE A 14 -29.72 -12.05 -33.70
N VAL A 15 -28.41 -12.23 -33.86
CA VAL A 15 -27.56 -12.86 -32.86
C VAL A 15 -27.22 -11.79 -31.81
N ALA A 16 -27.81 -11.91 -30.62
CA ALA A 16 -27.46 -11.07 -29.48
C ALA A 16 -26.09 -11.52 -28.92
N GLY A 17 -25.04 -10.77 -29.25
CA GLY A 17 -23.72 -10.95 -28.65
C GLY A 17 -23.72 -10.45 -27.21
N LEU A 18 -23.55 -11.35 -26.24
CA LEU A 18 -23.18 -10.98 -24.88
C LEU A 18 -21.72 -10.52 -24.86
N THR A 19 -21.49 -9.21 -24.84
CA THR A 19 -20.18 -8.66 -24.52
C THR A 19 -19.99 -8.72 -23.01
N ALA A 20 -19.20 -9.69 -22.54
CA ALA A 20 -18.65 -9.67 -21.19
C ALA A 20 -17.71 -8.46 -21.07
N ALA A 21 -18.17 -7.41 -20.40
CA ALA A 21 -17.32 -6.29 -20.02
C ALA A 21 -16.44 -6.73 -18.84
N CYS A 22 -15.23 -7.22 -19.13
CA CYS A 22 -14.17 -7.21 -18.14
C CYS A 22 -13.73 -5.75 -17.96
N ASN A 23 -14.15 -5.12 -16.86
CA ASN A 23 -13.50 -3.90 -16.40
C ASN A 23 -12.06 -4.26 -15.99
N PRO A 24 -11.01 -3.63 -16.55
CA PRO A 24 -9.72 -3.64 -15.90
C PRO A 24 -9.86 -2.86 -14.58
N ALA A 25 -9.39 -3.46 -13.49
CA ALA A 25 -9.15 -2.72 -12.25
C ALA A 25 -8.22 -1.55 -12.59
N ALA A 26 -8.57 -0.34 -12.15
CA ALA A 26 -7.80 0.87 -12.42
C ALA A 26 -6.38 0.73 -11.84
N ASP A 27 -5.45 0.48 -12.75
CA ASP A 27 -4.06 0.92 -12.84
C ASP A 27 -3.22 0.96 -11.55
N GLY A 28 -2.59 -0.17 -11.24
CA GLY A 28 -1.51 -0.28 -10.25
C GLY A 28 -0.10 0.06 -10.79
N ILE A 29 0.02 0.72 -11.94
CA ILE A 29 1.30 1.19 -12.50
C ILE A 29 1.05 2.52 -13.22
N ASP A 30 1.67 3.60 -12.75
CA ASP A 30 1.68 4.88 -13.48
C ASP A 30 2.44 4.70 -14.82
N PRO A 31 1.77 4.84 -15.98
CA PRO A 31 2.41 4.71 -17.29
C PRO A 31 3.49 5.77 -17.56
N GLN A 32 3.56 6.84 -16.75
CA GLN A 32 4.58 7.88 -16.85
C GLN A 32 5.86 7.54 -16.08
N GLY A 33 5.85 6.47 -15.26
CA GLY A 33 7.01 6.06 -14.48
C GLY A 33 7.40 7.06 -13.39
N LYS A 34 6.45 7.85 -12.88
CA LYS A 34 6.71 8.73 -11.74
C LYS A 34 6.99 7.87 -10.51
N THR A 35 8.11 8.13 -9.84
CA THR A 35 8.40 7.53 -8.54
C THR A 35 7.55 8.20 -7.46
N PHE A 36 7.19 7.43 -6.44
CA PHE A 36 6.43 7.88 -5.28
C PHE A 36 7.10 9.06 -4.55
N ASP A 37 6.35 10.14 -4.35
CA ASP A 37 6.83 11.40 -3.76
C ASP A 37 5.88 12.01 -2.71
N ASP A 38 4.83 11.29 -2.29
CA ASP A 38 3.84 11.81 -1.34
C ASP A 38 4.39 11.95 0.10
N VAL A 39 5.47 11.26 0.43
CA VAL A 39 6.18 11.41 1.70
C VAL A 39 7.50 12.11 1.42
N ALA A 40 7.76 13.24 2.07
CA ALA A 40 9.01 13.97 1.90
C ALA A 40 10.18 13.30 2.63
N ALA A 41 11.40 13.73 2.32
CA ALA A 41 12.62 13.16 2.92
C ALA A 41 12.80 13.55 4.40
N ASP A 42 12.21 14.66 4.84
CA ASP A 42 12.30 15.21 6.19
C ASP A 42 11.12 14.82 7.09
N GLU A 43 10.25 13.92 6.63
CA GLU A 43 9.17 13.38 7.44
C GLU A 43 9.65 12.19 8.27
N VAL A 44 9.21 12.16 9.53
CA VAL A 44 9.36 10.98 10.38
C VAL A 44 8.32 9.96 9.93
N VAL A 45 8.76 8.74 9.65
CA VAL A 45 7.88 7.63 9.25
C VAL A 45 7.77 6.64 10.40
N THR A 46 6.54 6.33 10.79
CA THR A 46 6.27 5.31 11.80
C THR A 46 5.51 4.16 11.17
N LEU A 47 6.01 2.94 11.38
CA LEU A 47 5.39 1.68 11.00
C LEU A 47 5.12 0.87 12.27
N SER A 48 3.96 0.21 12.34
CA SER A 48 3.61 -0.63 13.49
C SER A 48 2.78 -1.84 13.07
N GLY A 49 3.02 -2.97 13.72
CA GLY A 49 2.19 -4.17 13.58
C GLY A 49 1.65 -4.64 14.92
N THR A 50 0.48 -5.27 14.88
CA THR A 50 -0.23 -5.78 16.06
C THR A 50 0.07 -7.26 16.29
N GLU A 51 0.14 -8.08 15.25
CA GLU A 51 0.40 -9.52 15.39
C GLU A 51 1.39 -10.02 14.32
N PRO A 52 2.67 -10.29 14.69
CA PRO A 52 3.27 -10.00 15.99
C PRO A 52 3.34 -8.48 16.27
N PHE A 53 3.51 -8.11 17.54
CA PHE A 53 3.70 -6.72 17.93
C PHE A 53 5.11 -6.22 17.58
N TRP A 54 5.19 -5.11 16.86
CA TRP A 54 6.46 -4.45 16.55
C TRP A 54 6.23 -2.98 16.21
N ASN A 55 7.28 -2.17 16.33
CA ASN A 55 7.28 -0.78 15.96
C ASN A 55 8.61 -0.40 15.30
N LEU A 56 8.54 0.43 14.27
CA LEU A 56 9.70 1.01 13.59
C LEU A 56 9.46 2.50 13.37
N VAL A 57 10.37 3.33 13.89
CA VAL A 57 10.42 4.77 13.59
C VAL A 57 11.63 5.06 12.72
N ILE A 58 11.46 5.81 11.65
CA ILE A 58 12.54 6.19 10.73
C ILE A 58 12.60 7.72 10.65
N GLU A 59 13.79 8.26 10.92
CA GLU A 59 14.13 9.68 10.85
C GLU A 59 15.60 9.81 10.39
N ASP A 60 15.91 10.75 9.50
CA ASP A 60 17.28 11.05 9.06
C ASP A 60 18.16 9.83 8.69
N ALA A 61 17.60 8.90 7.92
CA ALA A 61 18.26 7.64 7.51
C ALA A 61 18.63 6.69 8.66
N GLN A 62 18.03 6.86 9.83
CA GLN A 62 18.13 5.97 10.98
C GLN A 62 16.78 5.35 11.30
N GLY A 63 16.74 4.02 11.39
CA GLY A 63 15.60 3.27 11.90
C GLY A 63 15.78 2.94 13.38
N VAL A 64 14.69 2.96 14.13
CA VAL A 64 14.62 2.55 15.54
C VAL A 64 13.57 1.46 15.66
N TRP A 65 14.04 0.23 15.87
CA TRP A 65 13.21 -0.97 15.99
C TRP A 65 12.89 -1.29 17.45
N THR A 66 11.64 -1.68 17.73
CA THR A 66 11.20 -2.10 19.08
C THR A 66 10.19 -3.25 18.97
N THR A 67 10.30 -4.23 19.86
CA THR A 67 9.26 -5.26 20.09
C THR A 67 8.96 -5.40 21.59
N PRO A 68 7.83 -6.00 21.99
CA PRO A 68 7.55 -6.22 23.42
C PRO A 68 8.60 -7.09 24.13
N GLU A 69 9.21 -8.03 23.41
CA GLU A 69 10.23 -8.95 23.94
C GLU A 69 11.58 -8.24 24.14
N THR A 70 11.87 -7.27 23.27
CA THR A 70 13.11 -6.49 23.32
C THR A 70 12.74 -5.00 23.43
N PRO A 71 12.32 -4.54 24.61
CA PRO A 71 11.84 -3.17 24.79
C PRO A 71 12.96 -2.11 24.70
N SER A 72 14.23 -2.55 24.67
CA SER A 72 15.34 -1.66 24.34
C SER A 72 15.31 -1.35 22.85
N ALA A 73 15.18 -0.08 22.52
CA ALA A 73 15.21 0.40 21.14
C ALA A 73 16.50 -0.04 20.43
N THR A 74 16.38 -0.71 19.29
CA THR A 74 17.51 -1.15 18.45
C THR A 74 17.68 -0.19 17.27
N PRO A 75 18.65 0.75 17.32
CA PRO A 75 18.92 1.65 16.21
C PRO A 75 19.71 0.94 15.10
N PHE A 76 19.43 1.27 13.85
CA PHE A 76 20.16 0.77 12.68
C PHE A 76 20.10 1.78 11.53
N ALA A 77 21.08 1.72 10.61
CA ALA A 77 21.07 2.57 9.44
C ALA A 77 20.09 2.04 8.39
N VAL A 78 19.36 2.95 7.73
CA VAL A 78 18.45 2.63 6.64
C VAL A 78 18.75 3.46 5.41
N THR A 79 18.59 2.87 4.24
CA THR A 79 18.62 3.55 2.94
C THR A 79 17.20 3.72 2.44
N ARG A 80 16.81 4.96 2.15
CA ARG A 80 15.49 5.32 1.61
C ARG A 80 15.51 5.26 0.08
N PHE A 81 14.45 4.70 -0.52
CA PHE A 81 14.26 4.73 -1.97
C PHE A 81 12.78 4.90 -2.33
N ALA A 82 12.49 5.71 -3.36
CA ALA A 82 11.13 5.86 -3.87
C ALA A 82 10.84 4.72 -4.87
N GLY A 83 9.84 3.90 -4.57
CA GLY A 83 9.30 2.92 -5.51
C GLY A 83 8.24 3.55 -6.41
N ASN A 84 7.62 2.76 -7.29
CA ASN A 84 6.55 3.25 -8.17
C ASN A 84 5.22 3.48 -7.42
N ASN A 85 4.97 2.70 -6.37
CA ASN A 85 3.68 2.67 -5.66
C ASN A 85 3.82 2.94 -4.16
N GLY A 86 4.99 3.37 -3.69
CA GLY A 86 5.22 3.57 -2.26
C GLY A 86 6.68 3.90 -1.94
N LEU A 87 6.91 4.14 -0.67
CA LEU A 87 8.23 4.43 -0.13
C LEU A 87 8.88 3.15 0.38
N GLY A 88 10.14 2.94 0.01
CA GLY A 88 10.93 1.79 0.45
C GLY A 88 12.09 2.19 1.36
N PHE A 89 12.45 1.27 2.25
CA PHE A 89 13.63 1.35 3.11
C PHE A 89 14.37 0.02 3.10
N SER A 90 15.70 0.05 3.11
CA SER A 90 16.53 -1.15 3.24
C SER A 90 17.65 -0.95 4.25
N GLY A 91 18.15 -2.03 4.83
CA GLY A 91 19.24 -1.98 5.81
C GLY A 91 19.60 -3.37 6.33
N ALA A 92 20.31 -3.39 7.45
CA ALA A 92 20.59 -4.62 8.19
C ALA A 92 20.20 -4.40 9.66
N LEU A 93 19.29 -5.24 10.15
CA LEU A 93 18.81 -5.21 11.53
C LEU A 93 19.31 -6.47 12.23
N GLU A 94 20.14 -6.30 13.27
CA GLU A 94 20.70 -7.42 14.05
C GLU A 94 21.40 -8.50 13.20
N GLY A 95 22.07 -8.06 12.11
CA GLY A 95 22.78 -8.94 11.19
C GLY A 95 21.90 -9.64 10.15
N GLN A 96 20.59 -9.36 10.12
CA GLN A 96 19.65 -9.85 9.11
C GLN A 96 19.34 -8.76 8.09
N ASP A 97 19.16 -9.17 6.82
CA ASP A 97 18.68 -8.28 5.78
C ASP A 97 17.29 -7.75 6.14
N PHE A 98 17.11 -6.44 5.98
CA PHE A 98 15.90 -5.73 6.29
C PHE A 98 15.41 -4.95 5.07
N THR A 99 14.13 -5.06 4.77
CA THR A 99 13.43 -4.18 3.82
C THR A 99 12.06 -3.82 4.38
N ALA A 100 11.65 -2.57 4.25
CA ALA A 100 10.30 -2.12 4.56
C ALA A 100 9.69 -1.34 3.41
N THR A 101 8.38 -1.44 3.26
CA THR A 101 7.58 -0.63 2.33
C THR A 101 6.44 0.06 3.05
N LEU A 102 6.20 1.30 2.67
CA LEU A 102 5.07 2.14 3.08
C LEU A 102 4.28 2.48 1.80
N THR A 103 3.10 1.87 1.66
CA THR A 103 2.27 1.97 0.46
C THR A 103 0.96 2.70 0.79
N PRO A 104 0.53 3.71 0.01
CA PRO A 104 -0.74 4.38 0.24
C PRO A 104 -1.92 3.40 0.28
N GLY A 105 -2.77 3.53 1.30
CA GLY A 105 -3.95 2.68 1.47
C GLY A 105 -4.50 2.77 2.88
N GLU A 106 -5.83 2.79 3.00
CA GLU A 106 -6.49 2.76 4.31
C GLU A 106 -6.13 1.46 5.05
N CYS A 107 -5.55 1.60 6.24
CA CYS A 107 -5.14 0.49 7.08
C CYS A 107 -5.73 0.63 8.49
N SER A 108 -6.09 -0.50 9.10
CA SER A 108 -6.53 -0.61 10.49
C SER A 108 -5.65 -1.62 11.21
N ASP A 109 -5.28 -1.32 12.45
CA ASP A 109 -4.49 -2.21 13.29
C ASP A 109 -5.31 -3.35 13.93
N GLY A 110 -6.63 -3.37 13.69
CA GLY A 110 -7.57 -4.40 14.15
C GLY A 110 -7.90 -4.35 15.65
N MET A 111 -7.26 -3.46 16.42
CA MET A 111 -7.36 -3.39 17.88
C MET A 111 -7.83 -2.03 18.39
N SER A 112 -7.74 -0.99 17.56
CA SER A 112 -8.22 0.35 17.85
C SER A 112 -9.16 0.86 16.75
N ASP A 113 -9.85 1.96 17.04
CA ASP A 113 -10.64 2.71 16.05
C ASP A 113 -9.76 3.60 15.14
N ARG A 114 -8.44 3.36 15.10
CA ARG A 114 -7.51 4.14 14.27
C ARG A 114 -7.58 3.73 12.81
N ARG A 115 -7.48 4.73 11.94
CA ARG A 115 -7.27 4.59 10.49
C ARG A 115 -5.97 5.23 10.08
N PHE A 116 -5.10 4.42 9.52
CA PHE A 116 -3.77 4.80 9.07
C PHE A 116 -3.79 5.04 7.56
N PRO A 117 -3.05 6.05 7.05
CA PRO A 117 -3.03 6.38 5.62
C PRO A 117 -2.19 5.42 4.78
N TYR A 118 -1.42 4.52 5.41
CA TYR A 118 -0.55 3.59 4.72
C TYR A 118 -0.62 2.17 5.26
N VAL A 119 -0.38 1.23 4.36
CA VAL A 119 -0.06 -0.16 4.66
C VAL A 119 1.46 -0.32 4.75
N ALA A 120 1.92 -1.01 5.79
CA ALA A 120 3.31 -1.32 6.03
C ALA A 120 3.60 -2.81 5.81
N THR A 121 4.71 -3.12 5.16
CA THR A 121 5.21 -4.50 5.04
C THR A 121 6.71 -4.50 5.30
N ILE A 122 7.18 -5.43 6.13
CA ILE A 122 8.61 -5.61 6.45
C ILE A 122 9.02 -7.02 6.07
N ALA A 123 10.09 -7.14 5.29
CA ALA A 123 10.86 -8.37 5.15
C ALA A 123 12.08 -8.28 6.07
N LEU A 124 12.19 -9.20 7.02
CA LEU A 124 13.30 -9.29 7.98
C LEU A 124 13.83 -10.73 8.02
N GLY A 125 14.98 -10.96 7.38
CA GLY A 125 15.44 -12.31 7.08
C GLY A 125 14.36 -13.11 6.33
N ASP A 126 13.96 -14.26 6.88
CA ASP A 126 12.91 -15.11 6.31
C ASP A 126 11.48 -14.74 6.74
N LYS A 127 11.31 -13.68 7.55
CA LYS A 127 10.01 -13.26 8.07
C LYS A 127 9.43 -12.13 7.21
N THR A 128 8.12 -12.21 6.96
CA THR A 128 7.33 -11.08 6.47
C THR A 128 6.39 -10.63 7.58
N LEU A 129 6.40 -9.33 7.89
CA LEU A 129 5.56 -8.71 8.90
C LEU A 129 4.64 -7.69 8.22
N GLU A 130 3.36 -7.72 8.59
CA GLU A 130 2.35 -6.80 8.09
C GLU A 130 1.96 -5.81 9.19
N GLY A 131 1.61 -4.59 8.77
CA GLY A 131 1.21 -3.54 9.70
C GLY A 131 0.66 -2.32 8.98
N CYS A 132 0.51 -1.24 9.74
CA CYS A 132 0.08 0.06 9.24
C CYS A 132 1.20 1.09 9.41
N GLY A 133 1.10 2.19 8.66
CA GLY A 133 2.06 3.28 8.75
C GLY A 133 1.43 4.66 8.69
N TYR A 134 2.15 5.64 9.23
CA TYR A 134 1.80 7.06 9.20
C TYR A 134 3.09 7.90 9.22
N THR A 135 2.97 9.19 8.92
CA THR A 135 4.11 10.12 8.94
C THR A 135 3.82 11.33 9.82
N SER A 136 4.85 12.11 10.12
CA SER A 136 4.71 13.38 10.85
C SER A 136 3.80 14.40 10.17
N ARG A 137 3.58 14.32 8.86
CA ARG A 137 2.64 15.18 8.10
C ARG A 137 1.33 14.49 7.72
N GLN A 138 1.31 13.17 7.75
CA GLN A 138 0.14 12.35 7.41
C GLN A 138 -0.15 11.40 8.58
N PRO A 139 -0.69 11.93 9.70
CA PRO A 139 -0.97 11.13 10.88
C PRO A 139 -2.16 10.19 10.63
N PHE A 140 -2.27 9.14 11.44
CA PHE A 140 -3.50 8.38 11.54
C PHE A 140 -4.64 9.26 12.08
N THR A 141 -5.88 8.82 11.85
CA THR A 141 -7.07 9.41 12.48
C THR A 141 -7.66 8.43 13.48
N GLY A 142 -8.24 8.92 14.57
CA GLY A 142 -8.77 8.09 15.66
C GLY A 142 -8.23 8.52 17.02
N PRO A 143 -8.43 7.72 18.09
CA PRO A 143 -8.02 8.09 19.44
C PRO A 143 -6.50 7.98 19.66
N ASP A 144 -5.94 8.93 20.43
CA ASP A 144 -4.52 8.97 20.78
C ASP A 144 -4.09 7.84 21.74
N ALA A 145 -5.05 7.29 22.50
CA ALA A 145 -4.86 6.10 23.32
C ALA A 145 -5.84 4.99 22.86
N PRO A 146 -5.39 3.74 22.70
CA PRO A 146 -6.29 2.61 22.52
C PRO A 146 -7.14 2.34 23.76
#